data_AF-A0A0R2GYK7-F1
#
_entry.id   AF-A0A0R2GYK7-F1
#
_cell.length_a   1.000
_cell.length_b   1.000
_cell.length_c   1.000
_cell.angle_alpha   90.00
_cell.angle_beta   90.00
_cell.angle_gamma   90.00
#
_symmetry.space_group_name_H-M   'P 1'
#
loop_
_entity.id
_entity.type
_entity.pdbx_description
1 polymer ?
#
loop_
_entity_poly.entity_id
_entity_poly.type
_entity_poly.pdbx_seq_one_letter_code
_entity_poly.pdbx_strand_id
1 'polypeptide(L)' 'MAVKITQAQIEQAGRVMALIREQYGQYFNEMTLPADTFSSKSDRQAITYLLNQNDQDLDIAIDKHNKVTWQSKNTKK' A
#
# COMPACT_ATOMS: atom_id res chain seq x y z
N MET A 1 14.70 -14.64 7.93
CA MET A 1 14.18 -15.06 6.61
C MET A 1 13.97 -13.80 5.79
N ALA A 2 14.73 -13.59 4.72
CA ALA A 2 14.47 -12.48 3.79
C ALA A 2 13.16 -12.80 3.06
N VAL A 3 12.15 -11.94 3.20
CA VAL A 3 10.92 -12.05 2.42
C VAL A 3 11.31 -11.93 0.95
N LYS A 4 11.25 -13.05 0.20
CA LYS A 4 11.48 -13.03 -1.24
C LYS A 4 10.30 -12.32 -1.88
N ILE A 5 10.49 -11.04 -2.18
CA ILE A 5 9.51 -10.24 -2.91
C ILE A 5 9.53 -10.70 -4.37
N THR A 6 8.35 -10.96 -4.94
CA THR A 6 8.21 -11.34 -6.35
C THR A 6 8.02 -10.12 -7.25
N GLN A 7 8.33 -10.24 -8.54
CA GLN A 7 8.10 -9.16 -9.51
C GLN A 7 6.63 -8.74 -9.53
N ALA A 8 5.70 -9.70 -9.43
CA ALA A 8 4.27 -9.44 -9.35
C ALA A 8 3.90 -8.54 -8.15
N GLN A 9 4.50 -8.78 -6.98
CA GLN A 9 4.29 -7.95 -5.80
C GLN A 9 4.79 -6.51 -5.99
N ILE A 10 5.91 -6.33 -6.69
CA ILE A 10 6.46 -5.01 -7.01
C ILE A 10 5.53 -4.26 -7.96
N GLU A 11 5.10 -4.91 -9.04
CA GLU A 11 4.16 -4.31 -10.00
C GLU A 11 2.84 -3.94 -9.33
N GLN A 12 2.36 -4.79 -8.43
CA GLN A 12 1.12 -4.57 -7.70
C GLN A 12 1.25 -3.43 -6.69
N ALA A 13 2.35 -3.35 -5.95
CA ALA A 13 2.65 -2.21 -5.10
C ALA A 13 2.72 -0.91 -5.91
N GLY A 14 3.34 -0.93 -7.10
CA GLY A 14 3.36 0.22 -8.02
C GLY A 14 1.96 0.68 -8.43
N ARG A 15 1.06 -0.25 -8.78
CA ARG A 15 -0.34 0.07 -9.11
C ARG A 15 -1.10 0.66 -7.93
N VAL A 16 -0.99 0.06 -6.75
CA VAL A 16 -1.62 0.58 -5.53
C VAL A 16 -1.10 1.98 -5.23
N MET A 17 0.21 2.21 -5.36
CA MET A 17 0.78 3.53 -5.15
C MET A 17 0.27 4.58 -6.14
N ALA A 18 0.10 4.22 -7.42
CA ALA A 18 -0.46 5.13 -8.42
C ALA A 18 -1.89 5.55 -8.05
N LEU A 19 -2.71 4.60 -7.58
CA LEU A 19 -4.07 4.86 -7.10
C LEU A 19 -4.07 5.76 -5.85
N ILE A 20 -3.18 5.48 -4.89
CA ILE A 20 -3.00 6.33 -3.69
C ILE A 20 -2.63 7.75 -4.11
N ARG A 21 -1.71 7.94 -5.07
CA ARG A 21 -1.31 9.27 -5.55
C ARG A 21 -2.47 10.04 -6.18
N GLU A 22 -3.29 9.36 -6.97
CA GLU A 22 -4.47 9.96 -7.60
C GLU A 22 -5.51 10.39 -6.55
N GLN A 23 -5.74 9.55 -5.53
CA GLN A 23 -6.73 9.80 -4.48
C GLN A 23 -6.24 10.75 -3.38
N TYR A 24 -4.94 10.78 -3.10
CA TYR A 24 -4.33 11.74 -2.15
C TYR A 24 -4.55 13.18 -2.62
N GLY A 25 -4.53 13.42 -3.93
CA GLY A 25 -4.91 14.71 -4.52
C GLY A 25 -6.38 15.10 -4.31
N GLN A 26 -7.24 14.16 -3.91
CA GLN A 26 -8.67 14.33 -3.69
C GLN A 26 -9.07 14.34 -2.20
N TYR A 27 -8.11 14.48 -1.27
CA TYR A 27 -8.33 14.43 0.20
C TYR A 27 -8.86 13.09 0.73
N PHE A 28 -8.74 12.00 -0.04
CA PHE A 28 -9.00 10.66 0.47
C PHE A 28 -7.74 10.08 1.11
N ASN A 29 -7.94 9.45 2.27
CA ASN A 29 -6.88 8.78 3.04
C ASN A 29 -7.11 7.26 3.11
N GLU A 30 -8.14 6.76 2.41
CA GLU A 30 -8.49 5.35 2.40
C GLU A 30 -9.13 4.94 1.07
N MET A 31 -8.86 3.69 0.67
CA MET A 31 -9.51 3.03 -0.45
C MET A 31 -9.75 1.56 -0.12
N THR A 32 -10.76 0.97 -0.75
CA THR A 32 -10.98 -0.48 -0.68
C THR A 32 -10.64 -1.09 -2.03
N LEU A 33 -9.67 -2.02 -2.03
CA LEU A 33 -9.31 -2.77 -3.23
C LEU A 33 -10.18 -4.02 -3.36
N PRO A 34 -10.38 -4.56 -4.59
CA PRO A 34 -11.09 -5.81 -4.81
C PRO A 34 -10.57 -6.96 -3.94
N ALA A 35 -11.43 -7.91 -3.57
CA ALA A 35 -11.08 -9.06 -2.72
C ALA A 35 -9.90 -9.88 -3.27
N ASP A 36 -9.81 -10.00 -4.59
CA ASP A 36 -8.77 -10.75 -5.31
C ASP A 36 -7.46 -9.98 -5.48
N THR A 37 -7.35 -8.77 -4.93
CA THR A 37 -6.13 -7.95 -5.04
C THR A 37 -4.97 -8.54 -4.26
N PHE A 38 -5.22 -9.25 -3.16
CA PHE A 38 -4.14 -9.88 -2.40
C PHE A 38 -4.43 -11.35 -2.17
N SER A 39 -3.58 -12.20 -2.73
CA SER A 39 -3.79 -13.65 -2.69
C SER A 39 -3.56 -14.25 -1.30
N SER A 40 -2.81 -13.56 -0.42
CA SER A 40 -2.51 -14.07 0.92
C SER A 40 -2.08 -12.97 1.90
N LYS A 41 -2.00 -13.31 3.19
CA LYS A 41 -1.53 -12.37 4.24
C LYS A 41 -0.08 -11.93 4.00
N SER A 42 0.78 -12.85 3.59
CA SER A 42 2.19 -12.55 3.29
C SER A 42 2.33 -11.60 2.10
N ASP A 43 1.45 -11.74 1.11
CA ASP A 43 1.39 -10.88 -0.06
C ASP A 43 1.03 -9.43 0.32
N ARG A 44 0.01 -9.26 1.17
CA ARG A 44 -0.33 -7.96 1.78
C ARG A 44 0.84 -7.35 2.52
N GLN A 45 1.55 -8.14 3.33
CA GLN A 45 2.69 -7.65 4.09
C GLN A 45 3.85 -7.22 3.19
N ALA A 46 4.16 -7.99 2.13
CA ALA A 46 5.19 -7.62 1.16
C ALA A 46 4.84 -6.33 0.42
N ILE A 47 3.59 -6.20 -0.05
CA ILE A 47 3.13 -5.00 -0.76
C ILE A 47 3.09 -3.79 0.19
N THR A 48 2.58 -3.96 1.41
CA THR A 48 2.59 -2.90 2.43
C THR A 48 4.02 -2.45 2.75
N TYR A 49 4.96 -3.38 2.85
CA TYR A 49 6.36 -3.07 3.08
C TYR A 49 6.96 -2.25 1.93
N LEU A 50 6.73 -2.66 0.68
CA LEU A 50 7.18 -1.92 -0.51
C LEU A 50 6.58 -0.51 -0.58
N LEU A 51 5.28 -0.38 -0.29
CA LEU A 51 4.59 0.90 -0.28
C LEU A 51 5.17 1.86 0.77
N ASN A 52 5.52 1.35 1.95
CA ASN A 52 6.13 2.14 3.03
C ASN A 52 7.59 2.52 2.79
N GLN A 53 8.27 1.88 1.84
CA GLN A 53 9.60 2.26 1.37
C GLN A 53 9.57 3.38 0.33
N ASN A 54 8.39 3.86 -0.07
CA ASN A 54 8.29 4.94 -1.04
C ASN A 54 8.70 6.30 -0.46
N ASP A 55 9.34 7.15 -1.28
CA ASP A 55 9.78 8.51 -0.97
C ASP A 55 8.66 9.51 -0.63
N GLN A 56 7.39 9.11 -0.70
CA GLN A 56 6.26 10.02 -0.51
C GLN A 56 5.98 10.39 0.95
N ASP A 57 6.79 9.94 1.90
CA ASP A 57 6.58 10.18 3.33
C ASP A 57 5.16 9.77 3.78
N LEU A 58 4.59 8.75 3.13
CA LEU A 58 3.30 8.18 3.46
C LEU A 58 3.51 6.92 4.28
N ASP A 59 2.75 6.80 5.36
CA ASP A 59 2.59 5.57 6.14
C ASP A 59 1.32 4.88 5.62
N ILE A 60 1.50 3.71 5.01
CA ILE A 60 0.46 2.97 4.30
C ILE A 60 0.19 1.67 5.06
N ALA A 61 -1.08 1.41 5.37
CA ALA A 61 -1.53 0.18 6.02
C ALA A 61 -2.60 -0.52 5.18
N ILE A 62 -2.54 -1.84 5.14
CA ILE A 62 -3.51 -2.68 4.42
C ILE A 62 -4.15 -3.65 5.40
N ASP A 63 -5.48 -3.60 5.51
CA ASP A 63 -6.24 -4.44 6.44
C ASP A 63 -6.63 -5.80 5.82
N LYS A 64 -7.34 -6.62 6.62
CA LYS A 64 -7.79 -7.95 6.20
C LYS A 64 -8.90 -7.94 5.14
N HIS A 65 -9.57 -6.81 4.94
CA HIS A 65 -10.62 -6.58 3.95
C HIS A 65 -10.08 -5.86 2.70
N ASN A 66 -8.76 -5.81 2.53
CA ASN A 66 -8.09 -5.12 1.42
C ASN A 66 -8.37 -3.62 1.41
N LYS A 67 -8.71 -3.05 2.57
CA LYS A 67 -8.77 -1.62 2.79
C LYS A 67 -7.35 -1.11 2.97
N VAL A 68 -6.94 -0.22 2.08
CA VAL A 68 -5.67 0.49 2.13
C VAL A 68 -5.94 1.85 2.73
N THR A 69 -5.22 2.20 3.79
CA THR A 69 -5.27 3.52 4.43
C THR A 69 -3.89 4.14 4.37
N TRP A 70 -3.79 5.43 4.11
CA TRP A 70 -2.52 6.15 4.10
C TRP A 70 -2.62 7.46 4.88
N GLN A 71 -1.53 7.81 5.54
CA GLN A 71 -1.38 9.05 6.28
C GLN A 71 0.01 9.64 6.03
N SER A 72 0.13 10.96 6.01
CA SER A 72 1.46 11.60 5.94
C SER A 72 2.22 11.38 7.24
N LYS A 73 3.42 10.81 7.15
CA LYS A 73 4.35 10.63 8.29
C LYS A 73 4.70 11.98 8.92
N ASN A 74 4.65 13.06 8.15
CA ASN A 74 4.92 14.43 8.59
C ASN A 74 3.81 15.11 9.43
N THR A 75 2.69 14.44 9.73
CA THR A 75 1.66 14.97 10.64
C THR A 75 2.01 14.83 12.13
N LYS A 76 3.14 14.19 12.46
CA LYS A 76 3.74 14.25 13.80
C LYS A 76 4.64 15.48 13.92
N LYS A 77 4.05 16.66 14.04
CA LYS A 77 4.79 17.87 14.42
C LYS A 77 4.12 18.57 15.60
#